data_AF-A0A836SW45-F1
#
_entry.id   AF-A0A836SW45-F1
#
_cell.length_a   1.000
_cell.length_b   1.000
_cell.length_c   1.000
_cell.angle_alpha   90.00
_cell.angle_beta   90.00
_cell.angle_gamma   90.00
#
_symmetry.space_group_name_H-M   'P 1'
#
loop_
_entity.id
_entity.type
_entity.pdbx_description
1 polymer ?
#
loop_
_entity_poly.entity_id
_entity_poly.type
_entity_poly.pdbx_seq_one_letter_code
_entity_poly.pdbx_strand_id
1 'polypeptide(L)'
;MDTDKRIKKIEECLKKGNFEKARAYTNDFENLTFYIKAGYLFKQYRQWSDSVNLFKKALKMDSKNKIIKQEIEFLMEILKLEQLDIYASTNLNKDPWLN
;
A
#
# COMPACT_ATOMS: atom_id res chain seq x y z
N MET A 1 13.69 -5.46 -18.12
CA MET A 1 12.58 -4.52 -18.36
C MET A 1 12.86 -3.26 -17.56
N ASP A 2 12.83 -2.10 -18.20
CA ASP A 2 13.10 -0.82 -17.55
C ASP A 2 12.05 -0.48 -16.46
N THR A 3 12.47 0.28 -15.45
CA THR A 3 11.66 0.69 -14.29
C THR A 3 10.37 1.37 -14.75
N ASP A 4 10.46 2.30 -15.70
CA ASP A 4 9.30 3.09 -16.11
C ASP A 4 8.29 2.24 -16.90
N LYS A 5 8.77 1.24 -17.66
CA LYS A 5 7.88 0.29 -18.34
C LYS A 5 7.11 -0.59 -17.34
N ARG A 6 7.73 -0.99 -16.22
CA ARG A 6 7.03 -1.72 -15.14
C ARG A 6 5.99 -0.85 -14.46
N ILE A 7 6.35 0.38 -14.09
CA ILE A 7 5.43 1.32 -13.44
C ILE A 7 4.19 1.57 -14.32
N LYS A 8 4.36 1.81 -15.63
CA LYS A 8 3.24 1.96 -16.56
C LYS A 8 2.30 0.74 -16.56
N LYS A 9 2.86 -0.47 -16.56
CA LYS A 9 2.06 -1.70 -16.53
C LYS A 9 1.31 -1.90 -15.21
N ILE A 10 1.94 -1.56 -14.09
CA ILE A 10 1.28 -1.56 -12.78
C ILE A 10 0.12 -0.57 -12.80
N GLU A 11 0.34 0.66 -13.26
CA GLU A 11 -0.69 1.70 -13.32
C GLU A 11 -1.87 1.29 -14.20
N GLU A 12 -1.62 0.72 -15.39
CA GLU A 12 -2.66 0.17 -16.26
C GLU A 12 -3.50 -0.91 -15.57
N CYS A 13 -2.88 -1.76 -14.75
CA CYS A 13 -3.59 -2.81 -14.01
C CYS A 13 -4.42 -2.23 -12.87
N LEU A 14 -3.86 -1.28 -12.10
CA LEU A 14 -4.55 -0.61 -11.00
C LEU A 14 -5.77 0.17 -11.49
N LYS A 15 -5.66 0.89 -12.62
CA LYS A 15 -6.79 1.60 -13.26
C LYS A 15 -7.94 0.66 -13.63
N LYS A 16 -7.61 -0.60 -13.96
CA LYS A 16 -8.60 -1.63 -14.30
C LYS A 16 -9.08 -2.44 -13.09
N GLY A 17 -8.62 -2.12 -11.88
CA GLY A 17 -8.92 -2.87 -10.66
C GLY A 17 -8.24 -4.25 -10.58
N ASN A 18 -7.28 -4.55 -11.46
CA ASN A 18 -6.58 -5.84 -11.46
C ASN A 18 -5.35 -5.80 -10.53
N PHE A 19 -5.60 -5.88 -9.23
CA PHE A 19 -4.57 -5.75 -8.20
C PHE A 19 -3.56 -6.91 -8.19
N GLU A 20 -4.01 -8.13 -8.46
CA GLU A 20 -3.12 -9.31 -8.48
C GLU A 20 -2.08 -9.20 -9.59
N LYS A 21 -2.51 -8.80 -10.79
CA LYS A 21 -1.59 -8.59 -11.91
C LYS A 21 -0.67 -7.41 -11.65
N ALA A 22 -1.15 -6.36 -10.99
CA ALA A 22 -0.30 -5.25 -10.55
C ALA A 22 0.81 -5.73 -9.60
N ARG A 23 0.48 -6.58 -8.60
CA ARG A 23 1.47 -7.17 -7.69
C ARG A 23 2.50 -8.04 -8.41
N ALA A 24 2.08 -8.82 -9.40
CA ALA A 24 2.99 -9.69 -10.17
C ALA A 24 4.12 -8.89 -10.84
N TYR A 25 3.87 -7.65 -11.28
CA TYR A 25 4.91 -6.79 -11.86
C TYR A 25 5.93 -6.25 -10.85
N THR A 26 5.68 -6.44 -9.55
CA THR A 26 6.60 -6.04 -8.47
C THR A 26 7.55 -7.16 -8.02
N ASN A 27 7.31 -8.39 -8.48
CA ASN A 27 8.15 -9.55 -8.15
C ASN A 27 9.46 -9.52 -8.94
N ASP A 28 10.48 -10.14 -8.35
CA ASP A 28 11.80 -10.39 -8.96
C ASP A 28 12.48 -9.15 -9.55
N PHE A 29 12.23 -7.99 -8.92
CA PHE A 29 12.82 -6.73 -9.33
C PHE A 29 13.22 -5.91 -8.10
N GLU A 30 14.51 -5.92 -7.80
CA GLU A 30 15.11 -5.21 -6.66
C GLU A 30 15.74 -3.91 -7.12
N ASN A 31 15.03 -2.80 -6.94
CA ASN A 31 15.51 -1.47 -7.27
C ASN A 31 14.85 -0.44 -6.36
N LEU A 32 15.67 0.39 -5.71
CA LEU A 32 15.20 1.38 -4.72
C LEU A 32 14.19 2.36 -5.35
N THR A 33 14.56 2.98 -6.47
CA THR A 33 13.71 3.96 -7.18
C THR A 33 12.40 3.32 -7.63
N PHE A 34 12.43 2.09 -8.11
CA PHE A 34 11.24 1.34 -8.48
C PHE A 34 10.33 1.11 -7.28
N TYR A 35 10.85 0.64 -6.15
CA TYR A 35 10.04 0.37 -4.97
C TYR A 35 9.39 1.64 -4.43
N ILE A 36 10.09 2.77 -4.46
CA ILE A 36 9.52 4.07 -4.08
C ILE A 36 8.40 4.46 -5.05
N LYS A 37 8.65 4.45 -6.37
CA LYS A 37 7.65 4.83 -7.39
C LYS A 37 6.42 3.93 -7.32
N ALA A 38 6.62 2.62 -7.24
CA ALA A 38 5.54 1.64 -7.13
C ALA A 38 4.77 1.83 -5.81
N GLY A 39 5.47 2.04 -4.69
CA GLY A 39 4.86 2.30 -3.38
C GLY A 39 3.90 3.49 -3.41
N TYR A 40 4.33 4.61 -3.99
CA TYR A 40 3.46 5.77 -4.21
C TYR A 40 2.27 5.48 -5.12
N LEU A 41 2.49 4.70 -6.17
CA LEU A 41 1.42 4.32 -7.08
C LEU A 41 0.36 3.47 -6.36
N PHE A 42 0.74 2.42 -5.63
CA PHE A 42 -0.23 1.62 -4.85
C PHE A 42 -0.96 2.47 -3.79
N LYS A 43 -0.27 3.42 -3.14
CA LYS A 43 -0.87 4.40 -2.22
C LYS A 43 -1.96 5.23 -2.91
N GLN A 44 -1.73 5.71 -4.13
CA GLN A 44 -2.73 6.49 -4.88
C GLN A 44 -4.04 5.71 -5.13
N TYR A 45 -3.95 4.39 -5.30
CA TYR A 45 -5.11 3.50 -5.52
C TYR A 45 -5.62 2.85 -4.23
N ARG A 46 -5.30 3.42 -3.06
CA ARG A 46 -5.74 2.94 -1.75
C ARG A 46 -5.35 1.51 -1.41
N GLN A 47 -4.33 0.97 -2.08
CA GLN A 47 -3.78 -0.34 -1.78
C GLN A 47 -2.70 -0.20 -0.70
N TRP A 48 -3.13 0.12 0.52
CA TRP A 48 -2.23 0.53 1.61
C TRP A 48 -1.22 -0.55 1.99
N SER A 49 -1.67 -1.80 2.14
CA SER A 49 -0.82 -2.93 2.50
C SER A 49 0.28 -3.18 1.46
N ASP A 50 -0.07 -3.15 0.17
CA ASP A 50 0.89 -3.32 -0.92
C ASP A 50 1.89 -2.16 -0.97
N SER A 51 1.41 -0.92 -0.74
CA SER A 51 2.27 0.27 -0.64
C SER A 51 3.27 0.15 0.51
N VAL A 52 2.83 -0.24 1.71
CA VAL A 52 3.70 -0.48 2.88
C VAL A 52 4.76 -1.53 2.56
N ASN A 53 4.39 -2.63 1.91
CA ASN A 53 5.34 -3.69 1.55
C ASN A 53 6.43 -3.18 0.61
N LEU A 54 6.06 -2.36 -0.38
CA LEU A 54 7.02 -1.77 -1.31
C LEU A 54 7.94 -0.75 -0.62
N PHE A 55 7.40 0.11 0.24
CA PHE A 55 8.22 1.03 1.03
C PHE A 55 9.13 0.30 2.01
N LYS A 56 8.70 -0.81 2.61
CA LYS A 56 9.57 -1.66 3.44
C LYS A 56 10.72 -2.25 2.62
N LYS A 57 10.48 -2.70 1.38
CA LYS A 57 11.55 -3.15 0.49
C LYS A 57 12.52 -2.00 0.16
N ALA A 58 12.01 -0.80 -0.10
CA ALA A 58 12.84 0.39 -0.32
C ALA A 58 13.69 0.75 0.91
N LEU A 59 13.09 0.75 2.12
CA LEU A 59 13.77 1.03 3.37
C LEU A 59 14.86 0.00 3.70
N LYS A 60 14.70 -1.27 3.28
CA LYS A 60 15.79 -2.26 3.42
C LYS A 60 17.03 -1.89 2.60
N MET A 61 16.84 -1.27 1.44
CA MET A 61 17.95 -0.83 0.57
C MET A 61 18.55 0.50 1.05
N ASP A 62 17.73 1.40 1.59
CA ASP A 62 18.16 2.67 2.18
C ASP A 62 17.55 2.84 3.59
N SER A 63 18.21 2.23 4.58
CA SER A 63 17.74 2.15 5.96
C SER A 63 17.66 3.48 6.70
N LYS A 64 18.36 4.51 6.20
CA LYS A 64 18.40 5.84 6.82
C LYS A 64 17.41 6.82 6.18
N ASN A 65 16.63 6.37 5.21
CA ASN A 65 15.66 7.20 4.52
C ASN A 65 14.48 7.57 5.41
N LYS A 66 14.53 8.77 6.00
CA LYS A 66 13.46 9.28 6.87
C LYS A 66 12.12 9.42 6.14
N ILE A 67 12.14 9.78 4.86
CA ILE A 67 10.93 9.97 4.06
C ILE A 67 10.19 8.64 3.92
N ILE A 68 10.91 7.57 3.52
CA ILE A 68 10.31 6.23 3.39
C ILE A 68 9.76 5.74 4.74
N LYS A 69 10.48 6.00 5.84
CA LYS A 69 10.01 5.64 7.18
C LYS A 69 8.70 6.35 7.54
N GLN A 70 8.61 7.65 7.28
CA GLN A 70 7.38 8.43 7.51
C GLN A 70 6.20 7.95 6.67
N GLU A 71 6.44 7.60 5.40
CA GLU A 71 5.40 7.02 4.53
C GLU A 71 4.85 5.71 5.09
N ILE A 72 5.72 4.83 5.60
CA ILE A 72 5.29 3.58 6.25
C ILE A 72 4.46 3.88 7.49
N GLU A 73 4.92 4.78 8.37
CA GLU A 73 4.21 5.14 9.60
C GLU A 73 2.80 5.69 9.30
N PHE A 74 2.70 6.60 8.33
CA PHE A 74 1.43 7.16 7.88
C PHE A 74 0.46 6.08 7.36
N LEU A 75 0.93 5.20 6.47
CA LEU A 75 0.09 4.15 5.90
C LEU A 75 -0.33 3.10 6.92
N MET A 76 0.54 2.78 7.89
CA MET A 76 0.20 1.89 8.99
C MET A 76 -0.89 2.47 9.88
N GLU A 77 -0.93 3.80 10.07
CA GLU A 77 -2.00 4.45 10.83
C GLU A 77 -3.34 4.36 10.11
N ILE A 78 -3.37 4.59 8.80
CA ILE A 78 -4.58 4.38 7.98
C ILE A 78 -5.11 2.95 8.14
N LEU A 79 -4.23 1.95 8.03
CA LEU A 79 -4.63 0.54 8.15
C LEU A 79 -5.21 0.19 9.54
N LYS A 80 -4.70 0.81 10.61
CA LYS A 80 -5.28 0.62 11.96
C LYS A 80 -6.68 1.23 12.05
N LEU A 81 -6.87 2.42 11.51
CA LEU A 81 -8.16 3.10 11.50
C LEU A 81 -9.21 2.28 10.73
N GLU A 82 -8.85 1.74 9.55
CA GLU A 82 -9.74 0.87 8.78
C GLU A 82 -10.13 -0.41 9.54
N GLN A 83 -9.23 -0.98 10.35
CA GLN A 83 -9.56 -2.12 11.21
C GLN A 83 -10.56 -1.72 12.31
N LEU A 84 -10.39 -0.55 12.93
CA LEU A 84 -11.29 -0.05 13.97
C LEU A 84 -12.71 0.19 13.43
N ASP A 85 -12.85 0.70 12.21
CA ASP A 85 -14.15 0.92 11.56
C ASP A 85 -14.95 -0.38 11.38
N ILE A 86 -14.27 -1.47 11.00
CA ILE A 86 -14.90 -2.80 10.88
C ILE A 86 -15.49 -3.21 12.24
N TYR A 87 -14.75 -3.05 13.34
CA TYR A 87 -15.25 -3.42 14.67
C TYR A 87 -16.37 -2.49 15.15
N ALA A 88 -16.30 -1.19 14.88
CA ALA A 88 -17.35 -0.24 15.26
C ALA A 88 -18.71 -0.56 14.60
N SER A 89 -18.71 -1.02 13.35
CA SER A 89 -19.94 -1.37 12.62
C SER A 89 -20.63 -2.65 13.10
N THR A 90 -19.91 -3.57 13.74
CA THR A 90 -20.46 -4.87 14.17
C THR A 90 -21.20 -4.85 15.52
N ASN A 91 -21.10 -3.74 16.28
CA ASN A 91 -21.70 -3.63 17.62
C ASN A 91 -23.02 -2.83 17.68
N LEU A 92 -23.60 -2.40 16.55
CA LEU A 92 -24.91 -1.71 16.57
C LEU A 92 -26.07 -2.57 17.11
N ASN A 93 -25.97 -3.91 17.02
CA ASN A 93 -27.02 -4.82 17.50
C ASN A 93 -27.05 -5.01 19.03
N LYS A 94 -26.19 -4.32 19.78
CA LYS A 94 -26.18 -4.33 21.26
C LYS A 94 -26.20 -2.92 21.85
N ASP A 95 -26.68 -1.94 21.09
CA ASP A 95 -26.85 -0.59 21.64
C ASP A 95 -27.95 -0.60 22.72
N PRO A 96 -27.64 -0.36 24.01
CA PRO A 96 -28.63 -0.36 25.08
C PRO A 96 -29.68 0.75 24.93
N TRP A 97 -29.45 1.72 24.04
CA TRP A 97 -30.37 2.83 23.75
C TRP A 97 -31.39 2.52 22.63
N LEU A 98 -31.31 1.36 21.99
CA LEU A 98 -32.27 0.90 20.97
C LEU A 98 -33.30 -0.12 21.49
N ASN A 99 -33.39 -0.34 22.81
CA ASN A 99 -34.42 -1.15 23.46
C ASN A 99 -35.43 -0.30 24.24
#